data_AF-A0A7C7QEU0-F1
#
_entry.id   AF-A0A7C7QEU0-F1
#
_cell.length_a   1.000
_cell.length_b   1.000
_cell.length_c   1.000
_cell.angle_alpha   90.00
_cell.angle_beta   90.00
_cell.angle_gamma   90.00
#
_symmetry.space_group_name_H-M   'P 1'
#
loop_
_entity.id
_entity.type
_entity.pdbx_description
1 polymer ?
#
loop_
_entity_poly.entity_id
_entity_poly.type
_entity_poly.pdbx_seq_one_letter_code
_entity_poly.pdbx_strand_id
1 'polypeptide(L)'
;MIGKKNVVFGFLYLVLTAALGIVMVNKYEDFGAAMLEKQASVGRLQQLKENGFEEELEPLPAGQIARANTDGVLALNKLRNIEMEIDSIKGGAHAHGNLESLLNIAAGLALGFVAVAGWLKQLISWLFILGTLLHSGMLYLGRVLGQGWADVVLDTGVGPLMILAALLLMGIAAGIGFRGEIIRD
;
A
#
# COMPACT_ATOMS: atom_id res chain seq x y z
N MET A 1 -0.39 -5.94 -31.85
CA MET A 1 0.36 -6.11 -30.58
C MET A 1 -0.59 -6.15 -29.40
N ILE A 2 -0.87 -7.35 -28.91
CA ILE A 2 -1.86 -7.56 -27.84
C ILE A 2 -1.46 -6.90 -26.51
N GLY A 3 -0.17 -6.80 -26.21
CA GLY A 3 0.34 -6.21 -24.97
C GLY A 3 0.23 -4.67 -24.85
N LYS A 4 -0.13 -3.96 -25.93
CA LYS A 4 -0.24 -2.48 -25.91
C LYS A 4 -1.17 -1.98 -24.81
N LYS A 5 -2.29 -2.68 -24.58
CA LYS A 5 -3.29 -2.26 -23.59
C LYS A 5 -2.76 -2.35 -22.16
N ASN A 6 -1.93 -3.34 -21.81
CA ASN A 6 -1.30 -3.39 -20.48
C ASN A 6 -0.30 -2.26 -20.29
N VAL A 7 0.47 -1.91 -21.33
CA VAL A 7 1.42 -0.78 -21.25
C VAL A 7 0.68 0.53 -20.99
N VAL A 8 -0.37 0.81 -21.78
CA VAL A 8 -1.19 2.02 -21.59
C VAL A 8 -1.85 2.02 -20.23
N PHE A 9 -2.50 0.92 -19.85
CA PHE A 9 -3.12 0.78 -18.53
C PHE A 9 -2.10 1.00 -17.41
N GLY A 10 -0.94 0.34 -17.46
CA GLY A 10 0.07 0.42 -16.42
C GLY A 10 0.65 1.82 -16.26
N PHE A 11 0.89 2.58 -17.35
CA PHE A 11 1.32 3.97 -17.22
C PHE A 11 0.24 4.87 -16.64
N LEU A 12 -1.01 4.74 -17.09
CA LEU A 12 -2.12 5.53 -16.53
C LEU A 12 -2.33 5.21 -15.05
N TYR A 13 -2.30 3.93 -14.70
CA TYR A 13 -2.48 3.46 -13.34
C TYR A 13 -1.30 3.90 -12.45
N LEU A 14 -0.07 3.86 -12.96
CA LEU A 14 1.13 4.34 -12.25
C LEU A 14 1.01 5.82 -11.90
N VAL A 15 0.50 6.66 -12.81
CA VAL A 15 0.30 8.09 -12.53
C VAL A 15 -0.67 8.26 -11.35
N LEU A 16 -1.77 7.52 -11.33
CA LEU A 16 -2.76 7.59 -10.27
C LEU A 16 -2.20 7.11 -8.92
N THR A 17 -1.47 6.00 -8.93
CA THR A 17 -0.95 5.39 -7.69
C THR A 17 0.27 6.14 -7.17
N ALA A 18 1.17 6.63 -8.05
CA ALA A 18 2.31 7.44 -7.66
C ALA A 18 1.89 8.82 -7.11
N ALA A 19 0.79 9.39 -7.60
CA ALA A 19 0.24 10.63 -7.07
C ALA A 19 -0.20 10.49 -5.59
N LEU A 20 -0.47 9.28 -5.10
CA LEU A 20 -0.73 9.05 -3.67
C LEU A 20 0.48 9.41 -2.80
N GLY A 21 1.70 9.40 -3.36
CA GLY A 21 2.89 9.94 -2.70
C GLY A 21 2.69 11.35 -2.15
N ILE A 22 2.05 12.22 -2.95
CA ILE A 22 1.76 13.61 -2.58
C ILE A 22 0.70 13.65 -1.47
N VAL A 23 -0.35 12.82 -1.57
CA VAL A 23 -1.41 12.74 -0.56
C VAL A 23 -0.85 12.31 0.80
N MET A 24 0.11 11.39 0.81
CA MET A 24 0.78 10.96 2.04
C MET A 24 1.64 12.05 2.66
N VAL A 25 2.35 12.84 1.86
CA VAL A 25 3.19 13.95 2.37
C VAL A 25 2.37 14.90 3.24
N ASN A 26 1.15 15.23 2.82
CA ASN A 26 0.26 16.12 3.58
C ASN A 26 -0.15 15.54 4.95
N LYS A 27 -0.11 14.22 5.15
CA LYS A 27 -0.45 13.57 6.42
C LYS A 27 0.71 13.54 7.43
N TYR A 28 1.94 13.82 6.99
CA TYR A 28 3.10 13.83 7.89
C TYR A 28 3.16 15.05 8.82
N GLU A 29 2.42 16.12 8.53
CA GLU A 29 2.28 17.26 9.43
C GLU A 29 1.59 16.85 10.74
N ASP A 30 0.44 16.19 10.65
CA ASP A 30 -0.30 15.66 11.80
C ASP A 30 0.52 14.61 12.58
N PHE A 31 1.28 13.78 11.85
CA PHE A 31 2.21 12.83 12.46
C PHE A 31 3.30 13.56 13.28
N GLY A 32 3.89 14.62 12.71
CA GLY A 32 4.89 15.43 13.40
C GLY A 32 4.35 16.06 14.68
N ALA A 33 3.15 16.62 14.63
CA ALA A 33 2.48 17.18 15.80
C ALA A 33 2.22 16.12 16.88
N ALA A 34 1.68 14.96 16.50
CA ALA A 34 1.43 13.85 17.43
C ALA A 34 2.72 13.25 18.01
N MET A 35 3.81 13.24 17.24
CA MET A 35 5.11 12.77 17.71
C MET A 35 5.71 13.69 18.76
N LEU A 36 5.58 15.02 18.59
CA LEU A 36 5.98 16.00 19.61
C LEU A 36 5.16 15.86 20.90
N GLU A 37 3.85 15.70 20.79
CA GLU A 37 2.96 15.46 21.94
C GLU A 37 3.34 14.17 22.69
N LYS A 38 3.55 13.08 21.95
CA LYS A 38 4.06 11.82 22.51
C LYS A 38 5.41 12.01 23.20
N GLN A 39 6.32 12.78 22.62
CA GLN A 39 7.64 13.02 23.19
C GLN A 39 7.54 13.78 24.52
N ALA A 40 6.66 14.77 24.62
CA ALA A 40 6.41 15.50 25.85
C ALA A 40 5.80 14.61 26.95
N SER A 41 4.68 13.92 26.64
CA SER A 41 3.95 13.13 27.65
C SER A 41 4.71 11.89 28.11
N VAL A 42 5.32 11.14 27.18
CA VAL A 42 6.11 9.95 27.53
C VAL A 42 7.45 10.34 28.15
N GLY A 43 8.06 11.45 27.71
CA GLY A 43 9.29 11.97 28.31
C GLY A 43 9.09 12.35 29.78
N ARG A 44 8.00 13.07 30.11
CA ARG A 44 7.65 13.35 31.51
C ARG A 44 7.44 12.07 32.31
N LEU A 45 6.73 11.08 31.77
CA LEU A 45 6.53 9.79 32.45
C LEU A 45 7.84 9.05 32.73
N GLN A 46 8.78 9.08 31.80
CA GLN A 46 10.11 8.49 32.00
C GLN A 46 10.85 9.20 33.14
N GLN A 47 10.85 10.53 33.12
CA GLN A 47 11.46 11.35 34.18
C GLN A 47 10.82 11.08 35.55
N LEU A 48 9.49 11.01 35.63
CA LEU A 48 8.78 10.67 36.86
C LEU A 48 9.19 9.30 37.38
N LYS A 49 9.32 8.29 36.51
CA LYS A 49 9.77 6.96 36.92
C LYS A 49 11.22 6.96 37.42
N GLU A 50 12.10 7.71 36.76
CA GLU A 50 13.52 7.83 37.15
C GLU A 50 13.70 8.55 38.49
N ASN A 51 12.87 9.57 38.74
CA ASN A 51 12.88 10.36 39.97
C ASN A 51 12.04 9.76 41.10
N GLY A 52 11.62 8.49 41.02
CA GLY A 52 10.85 7.85 42.08
C GLY A 52 9.43 8.42 42.28
N PHE A 53 8.86 9.02 41.23
CA PHE A 53 7.58 9.75 41.22
C PHE A 53 7.59 11.04 42.05
N GLU A 54 8.75 11.68 42.12
CA GLU A 54 8.91 13.02 42.68
C GLU A 54 8.99 14.08 41.57
N GLU A 55 8.40 15.23 41.84
CA GLU A 55 8.50 16.43 41.00
C GLU A 55 8.78 17.60 41.95
N GLU A 56 9.78 18.44 41.65
CA GLU A 56 10.23 19.53 42.54
C GLU A 56 10.62 19.08 43.97
N LEU A 57 11.18 17.86 44.11
CA LEU A 57 11.57 17.23 45.38
C LEU A 57 10.38 16.84 46.29
N GLU A 58 9.16 16.86 45.77
CA GLU A 58 7.97 16.42 46.49
C GLU A 58 7.35 15.17 45.83
N PRO A 59 6.93 14.15 46.62
CA PRO A 59 6.21 13.01 46.09
C PRO A 59 4.89 13.41 45.42
N LEU A 60 4.68 12.96 44.19
CA LEU A 60 3.43 13.20 43.48
C LEU A 60 2.27 12.40 44.10
N PRO A 61 1.08 13.01 44.27
CA PRO A 61 -0.11 12.27 44.64
C PRO A 61 -0.45 11.20 43.60
N ALA A 62 -0.93 10.04 44.05
CA ALA A 62 -1.29 8.91 43.18
C ALA A 62 -2.23 9.29 42.02
N GLY A 63 -3.16 10.23 42.25
CA GLY A 63 -4.05 10.74 41.21
C GLY A 63 -3.34 11.50 40.10
N GLN A 64 -2.26 12.21 40.40
CA GLN A 64 -1.46 12.93 39.40
C GLN A 64 -0.59 11.95 38.60
N ILE A 65 -0.02 10.93 39.26
CA ILE A 65 0.72 9.84 38.59
C ILE A 65 -0.21 9.10 37.60
N ALA A 66 -1.43 8.78 38.03
CA ALA A 66 -2.42 8.11 37.18
C ALA A 66 -2.80 8.94 35.95
N ARG A 67 -2.95 10.26 36.11
CA ARG A 67 -3.22 11.17 34.99
C ARG A 67 -2.04 11.24 34.03
N ALA A 68 -0.82 11.42 34.53
CA ALA A 68 0.38 11.41 33.70
C ALA A 68 0.50 10.10 32.89
N ASN A 69 0.20 8.95 33.51
CA ASN A 69 0.20 7.65 32.81
C ASN A 69 -0.86 7.60 31.72
N THR A 70 -2.06 8.07 32.03
CA THR A 70 -3.16 8.15 31.06
C THR A 70 -2.80 9.05 29.88
N ASP A 71 -2.21 10.22 30.13
CA ASP A 71 -1.77 11.15 29.10
C ASP A 71 -0.72 10.51 28.16
N GLY A 72 0.23 9.77 28.72
CA GLY A 72 1.20 9.01 27.93
C GLY A 72 0.55 7.93 27.06
N VAL A 73 -0.39 7.17 27.61
CA VAL A 73 -1.14 6.14 26.85
C VAL A 73 -1.96 6.76 25.72
N LEU A 74 -2.64 7.87 25.98
CA LEU A 74 -3.43 8.57 24.97
C LEU A 74 -2.55 9.17 23.87
N ALA A 75 -1.40 9.75 24.22
CA ALA A 75 -0.46 10.28 23.23
C ALA A 75 0.12 9.17 22.34
N LEU A 76 0.43 7.99 22.91
CA LEU A 76 0.81 6.81 22.13
C LEU A 76 -0.31 6.31 21.21
N ASN A 77 -1.55 6.27 21.71
CA ASN A 77 -2.71 5.85 20.93
C ASN A 77 -2.94 6.79 19.73
N LYS A 78 -2.89 8.10 19.97
CA LYS A 78 -3.05 9.13 18.94
C LYS A 78 -2.03 8.98 17.83
N LEU A 79 -0.74 8.87 18.19
CA LEU A 79 0.33 8.66 17.22
C LEU A 79 0.09 7.40 16.37
N ARG A 80 -0.25 6.29 17.02
CA ARG A 80 -0.50 5.01 16.34
C ARG A 80 -1.68 5.09 15.37
N ASN A 81 -2.76 5.79 15.72
CA ASN A 81 -3.91 5.93 14.83
C ASN A 81 -3.55 6.72 13.56
N ILE A 82 -2.74 7.77 13.69
CA ILE A 82 -2.25 8.56 12.54
C ILE A 82 -1.29 7.73 11.67
N GLU A 83 -0.36 7.01 12.30
CA GLU A 83 0.58 6.13 11.59
C GLU A 83 -0.15 5.03 10.80
N MET A 84 -1.16 4.39 11.40
CA MET A 84 -1.98 3.38 10.73
C MET A 84 -2.63 3.91 9.45
N GLU A 85 -3.12 5.15 9.47
CA GLU A 85 -3.73 5.75 8.29
C GLU A 85 -2.69 5.99 7.18
N ILE A 86 -1.51 6.52 7.53
CA ILE A 86 -0.40 6.72 6.60
C ILE A 86 0.06 5.39 6.00
N ASP A 87 0.25 4.37 6.84
CA ASP A 87 0.72 3.05 6.40
C ASP A 87 -0.31 2.32 5.53
N SER A 88 -1.61 2.52 5.78
CA SER A 88 -2.67 1.95 4.94
C SER A 88 -2.61 2.43 3.49
N ILE A 89 -2.11 3.66 3.27
CA ILE A 89 -1.89 4.23 1.94
C ILE A 89 -0.49 3.83 1.43
N LYS A 90 0.55 4.02 2.25
CA LYS A 90 1.96 3.80 1.89
C LYS A 90 2.27 2.36 1.53
N GLY A 91 2.03 1.46 2.48
CA GLY A 91 2.26 0.03 2.32
C GLY A 91 1.16 -0.65 1.52
N GLY A 92 -0.06 -0.11 1.55
CA GLY A 92 -1.21 -0.62 0.79
C GLY A 92 -1.27 -0.07 -0.63
N ALA A 93 -2.21 0.85 -0.87
CA ALA A 93 -2.60 1.30 -2.20
C ALA A 93 -1.44 1.85 -3.05
N HIS A 94 -0.52 2.61 -2.46
CA HIS A 94 0.61 3.21 -3.16
C HIS A 94 1.63 2.15 -3.59
N ALA A 95 2.15 1.34 -2.66
CA ALA A 95 3.20 0.36 -2.96
C ALA A 95 2.69 -0.75 -3.91
N HIS A 96 1.54 -1.36 -3.60
CA HIS A 96 0.96 -2.40 -4.46
C HIS A 96 0.54 -1.84 -5.81
N GLY A 97 -0.07 -0.65 -5.83
CA GLY A 97 -0.47 0.02 -7.07
C GLY A 97 0.69 0.28 -8.03
N ASN A 98 1.81 0.79 -7.50
CA ASN A 98 3.02 1.02 -8.29
C ASN A 98 3.62 -0.28 -8.82
N LEU A 99 3.73 -1.31 -7.97
CA LEU A 99 4.27 -2.61 -8.39
C LEU A 99 3.43 -3.27 -9.49
N GLU A 100 2.12 -3.24 -9.34
CA GLU A 100 1.19 -3.85 -10.31
C GLU A 100 1.08 -3.05 -11.61
N SER A 101 1.26 -1.73 -11.53
CA SER A 101 1.44 -0.89 -12.72
C SER A 101 2.67 -1.29 -13.51
N LEU A 102 3.82 -1.40 -12.83
CA LEU A 102 5.07 -1.85 -13.46
C LEU A 102 4.95 -3.26 -14.01
N LEU A 103 4.26 -4.15 -13.30
CA LEU A 103 4.01 -5.52 -13.75
C LEU A 103 3.17 -5.55 -15.02
N ASN A 104 2.14 -4.70 -15.13
CA ASN A 104 1.37 -4.56 -16.37
C ASN A 104 2.22 -4.02 -17.53
N ILE A 105 3.05 -3.01 -17.29
CA ILE A 105 3.96 -2.49 -18.32
C ILE A 105 4.91 -3.60 -18.79
N ALA A 106 5.57 -4.28 -17.85
CA ALA A 106 6.51 -5.36 -18.14
C ALA A 106 5.83 -6.53 -18.88
N ALA A 107 4.66 -6.98 -18.41
CA ALA A 107 3.89 -8.03 -19.07
C ALA A 107 3.45 -7.61 -20.48
N GLY A 108 3.00 -6.37 -20.66
CA GLY A 108 2.62 -5.83 -21.97
C GLY A 108 3.78 -5.84 -22.97
N LEU A 109 4.97 -5.45 -22.53
CA LEU A 109 6.19 -5.53 -23.34
C LEU A 109 6.55 -6.99 -23.63
N ALA A 110 6.57 -7.86 -22.62
CA ALA A 110 6.91 -9.28 -22.76
C ALA A 110 5.99 -10.01 -23.74
N LEU A 111 4.67 -9.75 -23.73
CA LEU A 111 3.71 -10.31 -24.68
C LEU A 111 4.04 -9.98 -26.15
N GLY A 112 4.75 -8.89 -26.39
CA GLY A 112 5.26 -8.52 -27.71
C GLY A 112 6.36 -9.45 -28.24
N PHE A 113 7.05 -10.18 -27.37
CA PHE A 113 8.18 -11.06 -27.72
C PHE A 113 7.83 -12.56 -27.68
N VAL A 114 6.62 -12.91 -27.26
CA VAL A 114 6.18 -14.30 -27.10
C VAL A 114 5.33 -14.71 -28.32
N ALA A 115 5.72 -15.73 -29.06
CA ALA A 115 4.99 -16.29 -30.19
C ALA A 115 4.09 -17.47 -29.76
N VAL A 116 2.97 -17.14 -29.10
CA VAL A 116 1.90 -18.09 -28.74
C VAL A 116 0.56 -17.66 -29.34
N ALA A 117 -0.45 -18.53 -29.23
CA ALA A 117 -1.79 -18.24 -29.72
C ALA A 117 -2.32 -16.89 -29.19
N GLY A 118 -2.91 -16.07 -30.06
CA GLY A 118 -3.37 -14.73 -29.71
C GLY A 118 -4.38 -14.70 -28.56
N TRP A 119 -5.25 -15.70 -28.46
CA TRP A 119 -6.22 -15.79 -27.36
C TRP A 119 -5.52 -15.97 -25.99
N LEU A 120 -4.40 -16.71 -25.94
CA LEU A 120 -3.64 -16.90 -24.70
C LEU A 120 -2.97 -15.58 -24.27
N LYS A 121 -2.45 -14.81 -25.22
CA LYS A 121 -1.94 -13.45 -24.95
C LYS A 121 -3.04 -12.54 -24.39
N GLN A 122 -4.26 -12.62 -24.96
CA GLN A 122 -5.40 -11.84 -24.49
C GLN A 122 -5.81 -12.24 -23.08
N LEU A 123 -5.83 -13.54 -22.77
CA LEU A 123 -6.13 -14.06 -21.44
C LEU A 123 -5.13 -13.54 -20.41
N ILE A 124 -3.82 -13.74 -20.63
CA ILE A 124 -2.76 -13.27 -19.74
C ILE A 124 -2.88 -11.76 -19.51
N SER A 125 -3.06 -11.02 -20.61
CA SER A 125 -3.21 -9.58 -20.59
C SER A 125 -4.39 -9.11 -19.74
N TRP A 126 -5.56 -9.74 -19.88
CA TRP A 126 -6.74 -9.39 -19.08
C TRP A 126 -6.61 -9.82 -17.62
N LEU A 127 -5.98 -10.96 -17.34
CA LEU A 127 -5.72 -11.39 -15.96
C LEU A 127 -4.85 -10.38 -15.20
N PHE A 128 -3.81 -9.82 -15.85
CA PHE A 128 -3.02 -8.75 -15.23
C PHE A 128 -3.85 -7.50 -14.96
N ILE A 129 -4.64 -7.02 -15.93
CA ILE A 129 -5.41 -5.77 -15.77
C ILE A 129 -6.50 -5.94 -14.70
N LEU A 130 -7.32 -6.99 -14.83
CA LEU A 130 -8.42 -7.25 -13.90
C LEU A 130 -7.89 -7.62 -12.51
N GLY A 131 -6.81 -8.40 -12.45
CA GLY A 131 -6.14 -8.72 -11.19
C GLY A 131 -5.65 -7.45 -10.47
N THR A 132 -5.04 -6.52 -11.20
CA THR A 132 -4.63 -5.22 -10.65
C THR A 132 -5.81 -4.39 -10.14
N LEU A 133 -6.88 -4.30 -10.92
CA LEU A 133 -8.09 -3.57 -10.50
C LEU A 133 -8.73 -4.19 -9.25
N LEU A 134 -8.79 -5.52 -9.18
CA LEU A 134 -9.40 -6.25 -8.06
C LEU A 134 -8.47 -6.41 -6.85
N HIS A 135 -7.19 -6.05 -6.97
CA HIS A 135 -6.23 -6.04 -5.88
C HIS A 135 -5.86 -4.62 -5.48
N SER A 136 -4.81 -4.01 -6.05
CA SER A 136 -4.42 -2.65 -5.68
C SER A 136 -5.49 -1.60 -6.02
N GLY A 137 -6.33 -1.84 -7.03
CA GLY A 137 -7.42 -0.93 -7.37
C GLY A 137 -8.48 -0.87 -6.28
N MET A 138 -8.81 -2.02 -5.69
CA MET A 138 -9.71 -2.07 -4.54
C MET A 138 -9.05 -1.48 -3.29
N LEU A 139 -7.72 -1.64 -3.10
CA LEU A 139 -7.01 -0.94 -2.02
C LEU A 139 -7.10 0.58 -2.18
N TYR A 140 -6.97 1.07 -3.41
CA TYR A 140 -7.17 2.49 -3.71
C TYR A 140 -8.58 2.95 -3.34
N LEU A 141 -9.61 2.22 -3.81
CA LEU A 141 -11.01 2.57 -3.52
C LEU A 141 -11.34 2.53 -2.02
N GLY A 142 -10.90 1.48 -1.31
CA GLY A 142 -11.17 1.29 0.12
C GLY A 142 -10.40 2.26 1.00
N ARG A 143 -9.08 2.37 0.80
CA ARG A 143 -8.19 3.12 1.70
C ARG A 143 -8.09 4.61 1.38
N VAL A 144 -8.20 4.97 0.11
CA VAL A 144 -8.07 6.39 -0.32
C VAL A 144 -9.43 7.04 -0.50
N LEU A 145 -10.38 6.35 -1.13
CA LEU A 145 -11.72 6.91 -1.41
C LEU A 145 -12.78 6.50 -0.37
N GLY A 146 -12.40 5.74 0.66
CA GLY A 146 -13.30 5.34 1.75
C GLY A 146 -14.46 4.44 1.32
N GLN A 147 -14.33 3.73 0.19
CA GLN A 147 -15.39 2.89 -0.35
C GLN A 147 -15.38 1.51 0.31
N GLY A 148 -16.09 1.34 1.42
CA GLY A 148 -16.05 0.11 2.22
C GLY A 148 -16.46 -1.18 1.49
N TRP A 149 -17.23 -1.10 0.40
CA TRP A 149 -17.54 -2.27 -0.42
C TRP A 149 -16.31 -2.87 -1.12
N ALA A 150 -15.27 -2.06 -1.36
CA ALA A 150 -14.04 -2.51 -1.99
C ALA A 150 -13.27 -3.47 -1.09
N ASP A 151 -13.36 -3.32 0.23
CA ASP A 151 -12.74 -4.24 1.20
C ASP A 151 -13.41 -5.63 1.14
N VAL A 152 -14.72 -5.70 0.91
CA VAL A 152 -15.43 -6.98 0.73
C VAL A 152 -14.91 -7.74 -0.49
N VAL A 153 -14.59 -7.01 -1.58
CA VAL A 153 -14.01 -7.62 -2.78
C VAL A 153 -12.57 -8.04 -2.55
N LEU A 154 -11.78 -7.22 -1.85
CA LEU A 154 -10.40 -7.56 -1.46
C LEU A 154 -10.32 -8.85 -0.66
N ASP A 155 -11.20 -9.01 0.32
CA ASP A 155 -11.22 -10.17 1.22
C ASP A 155 -11.53 -11.48 0.48
N THR A 156 -12.08 -11.43 -0.73
CA THR A 156 -12.23 -12.63 -1.58
C THR A 156 -10.90 -13.19 -2.08
N GLY A 157 -9.84 -12.38 -2.12
CA GLY A 157 -8.53 -12.75 -2.65
C GLY A 157 -8.49 -12.97 -4.17
N VAL A 158 -9.56 -12.63 -4.91
CA VAL A 158 -9.65 -12.87 -6.35
C VAL A 158 -8.59 -12.12 -7.14
N GLY A 159 -8.27 -10.87 -6.77
CA GLY A 159 -7.26 -10.04 -7.43
C GLY A 159 -5.87 -10.68 -7.41
N PRO A 160 -5.30 -10.98 -6.22
CA PRO A 160 -4.02 -11.69 -6.10
C PRO A 160 -3.99 -13.03 -6.85
N LEU A 161 -5.05 -13.83 -6.79
CA LEU A 161 -5.12 -15.11 -7.51
C LEU A 161 -5.04 -14.93 -9.03
N MET A 162 -5.72 -13.91 -9.57
CA MET A 162 -5.66 -13.57 -10.99
C MET A 162 -4.25 -13.11 -11.40
N ILE A 163 -3.58 -12.31 -10.58
CA ILE A 163 -2.20 -11.87 -10.84
C ILE A 163 -1.25 -13.07 -10.84
N LEU A 164 -1.38 -13.99 -9.88
CA LEU A 164 -0.56 -15.21 -9.82
C LEU A 164 -0.81 -16.12 -11.02
N ALA A 165 -2.07 -16.29 -11.43
CA ALA A 165 -2.41 -17.03 -12.64
C ALA A 165 -1.81 -16.38 -13.90
N ALA A 166 -1.85 -15.05 -14.00
CA ALA A 166 -1.24 -14.30 -15.10
C ALA A 166 0.28 -14.50 -15.15
N LEU A 167 0.95 -14.44 -14.00
CA LEU A 167 2.39 -14.69 -13.86
C LEU A 167 2.77 -16.10 -14.29
N LEU A 168 2.03 -17.11 -13.82
CA LEU A 168 2.28 -18.50 -14.19
C LEU A 168 2.09 -18.73 -15.70
N LEU A 169 0.98 -18.26 -16.25
CA LEU A 169 0.69 -18.38 -17.68
C LEU A 169 1.70 -17.62 -18.54
N MET A 170 2.15 -16.44 -18.11
CA MET A 170 3.22 -15.71 -18.78
C MET A 170 4.51 -16.52 -18.78
N GLY A 171 4.90 -17.10 -17.64
CA GLY A 171 6.10 -17.93 -17.53
C GLY A 171 6.06 -19.13 -18.48
N ILE A 172 4.92 -19.84 -18.53
CA ILE A 172 4.70 -20.95 -19.46
C ILE A 172 4.76 -20.47 -20.91
N ALA A 173 4.06 -19.38 -21.23
CA ALA A 173 4.02 -18.83 -22.59
C ALA A 173 5.41 -18.39 -23.06
N ALA A 174 6.19 -17.76 -22.19
CA ALA A 174 7.57 -17.38 -22.47
C ALA A 174 8.46 -18.61 -22.69
N GLY A 175 8.34 -19.65 -21.85
CA GLY A 175 9.12 -20.88 -21.99
C GLY A 175 8.89 -21.63 -23.31
N ILE A 176 7.68 -21.54 -23.87
CA ILE A 176 7.31 -22.21 -25.12
C ILE A 176 7.57 -21.32 -26.35
N GLY A 177 7.36 -20.00 -26.21
CA GLY A 177 7.17 -19.11 -27.35
C GLY A 177 8.10 -17.90 -27.40
N PHE A 178 9.02 -17.68 -26.46
CA PHE A 178 9.87 -16.48 -26.51
C PHE A 178 10.80 -16.49 -27.74
N ARG A 179 10.79 -15.41 -28.52
CA ARG A 179 11.56 -15.31 -29.79
C ARG A 179 12.68 -14.26 -29.77
N GLY A 180 12.76 -13.41 -28.75
CA GLY A 180 13.78 -12.34 -28.68
C GLY A 180 13.57 -11.18 -29.67
N GLU A 181 12.60 -11.30 -30.59
CA GLU A 181 12.18 -10.25 -31.53
C GLU A 181 10.69 -9.91 -31.36
N ILE A 182 10.29 -8.73 -31.82
CA ILE A 182 8.89 -8.28 -31.73
C ILE A 182 8.04 -9.08 -32.72
N ILE A 183 7.03 -9.78 -32.20
CA ILE A 183 6.07 -10.56 -32.97
C ILE A 183 4.91 -9.68 -33.42
N ARG A 184 4.61 -9.73 -34.72
CA ARG A 184 3.40 -9.13 -35.28
C ARG A 184 2.26 -10.12 -35.13
N ASP A 185 1.37 -9.83 -34.18
CA ASP A 185 0.07 -10.49 -34.01
C ASP A 185 -0.92 -10.09 -35.10
#